data_AF-A0A0D1CHY9-F1
#
_entry.id   AF-A0A0D1CHY9-F1
#
_cell.length_a   1.000
_cell.length_b   1.000
_cell.length_c   1.000
_cell.angle_alpha   90.00
_cell.angle_beta   90.00
_cell.angle_gamma   90.00
#
_symmetry.space_group_name_H-M   'P 1'
#
loop_
_entity.id
_entity.type
_entity.pdbx_description
1 polymer ?
#
loop_
_entity_poly.entity_id
_entity_poly.type
_entity_poly.pdbx_seq_one_letter_code
_entity_poly.pdbx_strand_id
1 'polypeptide(L)'
;MWPAISLILFLPAAALAAVEFAASGYASLTHYDLPLNYVASCGCVARSTYYPTAALNRYAYGSNTSFGPACGTCFQVRLVSTPLAAPPPPPGSNGPYGDGIYFNASQVTSGSTPSLVVKIIDLCPGAGGPWCNATRLDNGSVAGNSLGFDVHFDLAWPSRGIANNFFPGDHDYGAWNVSYAAVSCERWAGWKDKAALGSDWAQESSACCANNPAPSGGDASCPAYYNTLGPDGVVPPNTSNILSKIKGASNAAASLSLRQETSAHVAALGLVSLATVAALSLATGSVF
;
A
#
# COMPACT_ATOMS: atom_id res chain seq x y z
N MET A 1 4.44 56.08 13.36
CA MET A 1 3.78 55.15 12.40
C MET A 1 4.73 53.99 12.18
N TRP A 2 4.56 52.90 12.92
CA TRP A 2 5.33 51.66 12.75
C TRP A 2 4.45 50.64 12.03
N PRO A 3 4.91 50.01 10.93
CA PRO A 3 4.14 48.96 10.29
C PRO A 3 4.32 47.67 11.09
N ALA A 4 3.22 47.12 11.58
CA ALA A 4 3.18 45.78 12.14
C ALA A 4 3.37 44.77 11.00
N ILE A 5 4.52 44.09 10.98
CA ILE A 5 4.81 42.99 10.06
C ILE A 5 4.14 41.74 10.63
N SER A 6 3.04 41.29 10.01
CA SER A 6 2.42 40.00 10.30
C SER A 6 3.32 38.88 9.79
N LEU A 7 3.91 38.14 10.73
CA LEU A 7 4.67 36.93 10.47
C LEU A 7 3.68 35.77 10.25
N ILE A 8 3.41 35.41 9.00
CA ILE A 8 2.64 34.21 8.66
C ILE A 8 3.53 32.99 8.94
N LEU A 9 3.25 32.31 10.05
CA LEU A 9 3.78 30.99 10.36
C LEU A 9 3.19 29.96 9.38
N PHE A 10 3.96 29.63 8.33
CA PHE A 10 3.72 28.43 7.54
C PHE A 10 4.05 27.21 8.42
N LEU A 11 3.04 26.63 9.08
CA LEU A 11 3.18 25.28 9.59
C LEU A 11 3.30 24.33 8.38
N PRO A 12 4.37 23.53 8.26
CA PRO A 12 4.44 22.50 7.25
C PRO A 12 3.29 21.51 7.51
N ALA A 13 2.42 21.33 6.53
CA ALA A 13 1.46 20.24 6.57
C ALA A 13 2.27 18.94 6.65
N ALA A 14 2.22 18.26 7.79
CA ALA A 14 2.74 16.91 7.88
C ALA A 14 1.95 16.08 6.88
N ALA A 15 2.63 15.63 5.81
CA ALA A 15 2.05 14.67 4.90
C ALA A 15 1.67 13.45 5.75
N LEU A 16 0.37 13.15 5.86
CA LEU A 16 -0.11 11.92 6.45
C LEU A 16 0.50 10.78 5.61
N ALA A 17 1.54 10.16 6.13
CA ALA A 17 2.11 8.98 5.50
C ALA A 17 1.05 7.89 5.57
N ALA A 18 0.62 7.41 4.40
CA ALA A 18 -0.29 6.27 4.30
C ALA A 18 0.30 4.99 4.91
N VAL A 19 1.61 4.94 5.11
CA VAL A 19 2.31 3.83 5.73
C VAL A 19 3.25 4.35 6.80
N GLU A 20 3.43 3.58 7.88
CA GLU A 20 4.28 3.98 9.02
C GLU A 20 5.77 3.70 8.81
N PHE A 21 6.18 3.36 7.59
CA PHE A 21 7.57 3.06 7.24
C PHE A 21 8.08 3.98 6.12
N ALA A 22 9.40 4.03 5.96
CA ALA A 22 10.04 4.86 4.95
C ALA A 22 9.55 4.49 3.53
N ALA A 23 9.31 5.50 2.68
CA ALA A 23 8.88 5.24 1.30
C ALA A 23 9.93 4.50 0.46
N SER A 24 11.18 4.42 0.91
CA SER A 24 12.24 3.61 0.29
C SER A 24 13.21 3.10 1.36
N GLY A 25 13.90 2.01 1.04
CA GLY A 25 14.87 1.41 1.95
C GLY A 25 15.30 0.01 1.52
N TYR A 26 15.77 -0.76 2.50
CA TYR A 26 16.06 -2.18 2.35
C TYR A 26 15.02 -3.02 3.09
N ALA A 27 14.72 -4.18 2.53
CA ALA A 27 13.78 -5.13 3.06
C ALA A 27 14.30 -6.55 2.85
N SER A 28 13.63 -7.50 3.47
CA SER A 28 13.73 -8.90 3.06
C SER A 28 12.57 -9.27 2.15
N LEU A 29 12.76 -10.34 1.38
CA LEU A 29 11.76 -10.86 0.46
C LEU A 29 11.79 -12.38 0.48
N THR A 30 10.60 -12.98 0.53
CA THR A 30 10.36 -14.40 0.24
C THR A 30 9.32 -14.51 -0.86
N HIS A 31 8.84 -15.72 -1.14
CA HIS A 31 7.69 -15.91 -2.01
C HIS A 31 6.74 -16.97 -1.47
N TYR A 32 5.50 -16.91 -1.96
CA TYR A 32 4.42 -17.82 -1.62
C TYR A 32 3.50 -18.06 -2.82
N ASP A 33 2.83 -19.20 -2.80
CA ASP A 33 1.80 -19.54 -3.77
C ASP A 33 0.52 -18.75 -3.50
N LEU A 34 0.10 -17.95 -4.50
CA LEU A 34 -1.19 -17.28 -4.49
C LEU A 34 -2.05 -17.76 -5.67
N PRO A 35 -3.19 -18.42 -5.42
CA PRO A 35 -4.06 -18.89 -6.50
C PRO A 35 -4.58 -17.75 -7.38
N LEU A 36 -4.68 -18.01 -8.69
CA LEU A 36 -5.34 -17.07 -9.61
C LEU A 36 -6.80 -16.88 -9.22
N ASN A 37 -7.25 -15.64 -9.32
CA ASN A 37 -8.57 -15.17 -8.88
C ASN A 37 -8.83 -15.23 -7.37
N TYR A 38 -7.79 -15.36 -6.54
CA TYR A 38 -7.95 -15.25 -5.10
C TYR A 38 -8.19 -13.79 -4.67
N VAL A 39 -9.05 -13.59 -3.68
CA VAL A 39 -9.27 -12.30 -3.01
C VAL A 39 -8.51 -12.30 -1.70
N ALA A 40 -7.37 -11.61 -1.70
CA ALA A 40 -6.44 -11.52 -0.58
C ALA A 40 -6.89 -10.52 0.50
N SER A 41 -6.09 -10.33 1.56
CA SER A 41 -6.49 -9.57 2.76
C SER A 41 -6.90 -8.11 2.52
N CYS A 42 -6.41 -7.45 1.45
CA CYS A 42 -6.90 -6.12 1.09
C CYS A 42 -8.30 -6.11 0.48
N GLY A 43 -8.82 -7.26 0.07
CA GLY A 43 -10.05 -7.37 -0.68
C GLY A 43 -9.95 -6.78 -2.09
N CYS A 44 -8.73 -6.69 -2.66
CA CYS A 44 -8.55 -6.29 -4.05
C CYS A 44 -9.27 -7.27 -4.99
N VAL A 45 -9.71 -6.77 -6.16
CA VAL A 45 -10.31 -7.63 -7.18
C VAL A 45 -9.43 -8.84 -7.48
N ALA A 46 -10.05 -10.01 -7.55
CA ALA A 46 -9.42 -11.30 -7.81
C ALA A 46 -8.46 -11.30 -9.02
N ARG A 47 -8.78 -10.51 -10.06
CA ARG A 47 -7.97 -10.38 -11.28
C ARG A 47 -6.60 -9.71 -11.06
N SER A 48 -6.40 -9.03 -9.93
CA SER A 48 -5.09 -8.48 -9.55
C SER A 48 -3.99 -9.55 -9.49
N THR A 49 -4.34 -10.79 -9.12
CA THR A 49 -3.43 -11.96 -9.06
C THR A 49 -2.82 -12.40 -10.40
N TYR A 50 -3.28 -11.82 -11.52
CA TYR A 50 -2.69 -12.05 -12.85
C TYR A 50 -1.43 -11.21 -13.11
N TYR A 51 -1.09 -10.31 -12.18
CA TYR A 51 -0.01 -9.33 -12.26
C TYR A 51 0.89 -9.44 -11.01
N PRO A 52 2.09 -8.83 -10.98
CA PRO A 52 2.97 -8.93 -9.82
C PRO A 52 2.34 -8.34 -8.55
N THR A 53 2.08 -9.19 -7.57
CA THR A 53 1.50 -8.79 -6.29
C THR A 53 2.33 -9.33 -5.13
N ALA A 54 2.20 -8.71 -3.97
CA ALA A 54 2.89 -9.17 -2.77
C ALA A 54 2.02 -9.02 -1.53
N ALA A 55 2.31 -9.83 -0.52
CA ALA A 55 1.93 -9.59 0.85
C ALA A 55 2.99 -8.72 1.53
N LEU A 56 2.58 -7.93 2.52
CA LEU A 56 3.48 -7.12 3.33
C LEU A 56 3.41 -7.56 4.79
N ASN A 57 4.53 -7.57 5.52
CA ASN A 57 4.51 -7.93 6.93
C ASN A 57 3.56 -7.05 7.74
N ARG A 58 2.91 -7.64 8.74
CA ARG A 58 1.91 -7.01 9.61
C ARG A 58 2.25 -5.57 10.04
N TYR A 59 3.49 -5.32 10.47
CA TYR A 59 3.94 -3.99 10.86
C TYR A 59 3.81 -2.98 9.71
N ALA A 60 4.41 -3.27 8.56
CA ALA A 60 4.37 -2.38 7.40
C ALA A 60 2.98 -2.34 6.72
N TYR A 61 2.22 -3.43 6.81
CA TYR A 61 0.85 -3.53 6.28
C TYR A 61 -0.13 -2.63 7.05
N GLY A 62 0.07 -2.47 8.35
CA GLY A 62 -0.69 -1.58 9.23
C GLY A 62 -2.06 -2.13 9.66
N SER A 63 -2.27 -3.44 9.57
CA SER A 63 -3.46 -4.16 10.04
C SER A 63 -3.11 -5.62 10.35
N ASN A 64 -3.95 -6.33 11.11
CA ASN A 64 -3.70 -7.69 11.59
C ASN A 64 -4.67 -8.75 11.05
N THR A 65 -5.68 -8.37 10.25
CA THR A 65 -6.78 -9.27 9.85
C THR A 65 -7.25 -9.04 8.42
N SER A 66 -7.84 -7.87 8.14
CA SER A 66 -8.28 -7.44 6.80
C SER A 66 -7.45 -6.24 6.34
N PHE A 67 -7.97 -5.39 5.44
CA PHE A 67 -7.24 -4.28 4.82
C PHE A 67 -6.48 -3.40 5.80
N GLY A 68 -5.33 -2.90 5.35
CA GLY A 68 -4.51 -1.94 6.07
C GLY A 68 -4.13 -0.77 5.18
N PRO A 69 -3.49 0.26 5.75
CA PRO A 69 -3.09 1.46 5.00
C PRO A 69 -2.16 1.21 3.82
N ALA A 70 -1.39 0.11 3.85
CA ALA A 70 -0.57 -0.30 2.70
C ALA A 70 -1.37 -0.87 1.52
N CYS A 71 -2.66 -1.17 1.68
CA CYS A 71 -3.44 -1.80 0.63
C CYS A 71 -3.53 -0.97 -0.64
N GLY A 72 -3.18 -1.61 -1.76
CA GLY A 72 -3.19 -1.00 -3.08
C GLY A 72 -1.96 -0.15 -3.39
N THR A 73 -1.04 0.06 -2.45
CA THR A 73 0.23 0.75 -2.70
C THR A 73 1.13 -0.08 -3.63
N CYS A 74 2.01 0.60 -4.37
CA CYS A 74 2.93 -0.06 -5.29
C CYS A 74 4.39 0.25 -4.95
N PHE A 75 5.23 -0.79 -5.04
CA PHE A 75 6.65 -0.70 -4.76
C PHE A 75 7.45 -1.28 -5.91
N GLN A 76 8.50 -0.57 -6.34
CA GLN A 76 9.57 -1.19 -7.09
C GLN A 76 10.44 -1.97 -6.11
N VAL A 77 10.54 -3.28 -6.29
CA VAL A 77 11.39 -4.17 -5.50
C VAL A 77 12.53 -4.67 -6.38
N ARG A 78 13.75 -4.62 -5.86
CA ARG A 78 14.98 -4.95 -6.60
C ARG A 78 15.85 -5.90 -5.80
N LEU A 79 16.29 -6.99 -6.43
CA LEU A 79 17.17 -7.97 -5.78
C LEU A 79 18.55 -7.37 -5.50
N VAL A 80 19.07 -7.62 -4.29
CA VAL A 80 20.39 -7.19 -3.82
C VAL A 80 21.27 -8.39 -3.54
N SER A 81 20.82 -9.32 -2.68
CA SER A 81 21.57 -10.55 -2.39
C SER A 81 20.67 -11.64 -1.81
N THR A 82 21.12 -12.88 -1.78
CA THR A 82 20.54 -13.89 -0.88
C THR A 82 21.01 -13.62 0.56
N PRO A 83 20.25 -14.00 1.60
CA PRO A 83 20.72 -13.95 2.98
C PRO A 83 21.96 -14.85 3.14
N LEU A 84 22.93 -14.39 3.92
CA LEU A 84 24.14 -15.15 4.24
C LEU A 84 25.03 -15.55 3.04
N ALA A 85 24.89 -14.89 1.88
CA ALA A 85 25.87 -15.02 0.79
C ALA A 85 27.27 -14.64 1.32
N ALA A 86 28.11 -15.64 1.60
CA ALA A 86 29.49 -15.39 2.03
C ALA A 86 30.25 -14.71 0.88
N PRO A 87 31.07 -13.66 1.15
CA PRO A 87 31.94 -13.13 0.12
C PRO A 87 32.86 -14.23 -0.41
N PRO A 88 33.24 -14.20 -1.71
CA PRO A 88 34.17 -15.16 -2.25
C PRO A 88 35.43 -15.24 -1.38
N PRO A 89 35.97 -16.43 -1.08
CA PRO A 89 37.21 -16.56 -0.34
C PRO A 89 38.33 -15.78 -1.07
N PRO A 90 39.29 -15.19 -0.33
CA PRO A 90 40.46 -14.55 -0.92
C PRO A 90 41.13 -15.47 -1.96
N PRO A 91 41.65 -14.92 -3.08
CA PRO A 91 42.34 -15.72 -4.08
C PRO A 91 43.42 -16.61 -3.45
N GLY A 92 43.31 -17.93 -3.66
CA GLY A 92 44.25 -18.91 -3.10
C GLY A 92 43.85 -19.54 -1.76
N SER A 93 42.63 -19.31 -1.26
CA SER A 93 42.10 -20.00 -0.07
C SER A 93 40.97 -20.99 -0.39
N ASN A 94 40.94 -22.11 0.34
CA ASN A 94 39.92 -23.18 0.23
C ASN A 94 38.74 -22.97 1.20
N GLY A 95 38.41 -21.71 1.52
CA GLY A 95 37.26 -21.42 2.38
C GLY A 95 35.95 -21.89 1.75
N PRO A 96 34.94 -22.29 2.54
CA PRO A 96 33.64 -22.66 1.99
C PRO A 96 33.04 -21.47 1.23
N TYR A 97 32.72 -21.68 -0.04
CA TYR A 97 31.88 -20.76 -0.80
C TYR A 97 30.46 -20.83 -0.24
N GLY A 98 29.83 -19.68 -0.02
CA GLY A 98 28.37 -19.62 -0.12
C GLY A 98 28.02 -19.63 -1.61
N ASP A 99 27.04 -20.42 -2.03
CA ASP A 99 26.48 -20.41 -3.38
C ASP A 99 25.45 -19.29 -3.58
N GLY A 100 25.28 -18.43 -2.56
CA GLY A 100 24.42 -17.27 -2.58
C GLY A 100 24.79 -16.25 -3.64
N ILE A 101 23.79 -15.52 -4.12
CA ILE A 101 23.97 -14.48 -5.13
C ILE A 101 24.13 -13.13 -4.44
N TYR A 102 25.11 -12.35 -4.88
CA TYR A 102 25.32 -10.98 -4.42
C TYR A 102 25.52 -10.04 -5.62
N PHE A 103 24.70 -9.00 -5.68
CA PHE A 103 24.88 -7.90 -6.62
C PHE A 103 25.60 -6.74 -5.93
N ASN A 104 26.67 -6.24 -6.56
CA ASN A 104 27.40 -5.11 -6.00
C ASN A 104 26.57 -3.81 -6.08
N ALA A 105 26.96 -2.81 -5.29
CA ALA A 105 26.24 -1.54 -5.20
C ALA A 105 26.08 -0.82 -6.56
N SER A 106 27.05 -0.95 -7.47
CA SER A 106 26.98 -0.36 -8.81
C SER A 106 25.90 -1.04 -9.67
N GLN A 107 25.78 -2.37 -9.60
CA GLN A 107 24.72 -3.12 -10.29
C GLN A 107 23.34 -2.72 -9.76
N VAL A 108 23.18 -2.65 -8.44
CA VAL A 108 21.90 -2.28 -7.81
C VAL A 108 21.51 -0.84 -8.16
N THR A 109 22.47 0.10 -8.13
CA THR A 109 22.23 1.53 -8.40
C THR A 109 21.97 1.81 -9.88
N SER A 110 22.71 1.15 -10.79
CA SER A 110 22.48 1.24 -12.23
C SER A 110 21.14 0.65 -12.68
N GLY A 111 20.52 -0.18 -11.84
CA GLY A 111 19.27 -0.87 -12.14
C GLY A 111 19.42 -2.06 -13.09
N SER A 112 20.63 -2.62 -13.17
CA SER A 112 20.92 -3.83 -13.95
C SER A 112 20.52 -5.13 -13.23
N THR A 113 20.16 -5.07 -11.94
CA THR A 113 19.67 -6.24 -11.20
C THR A 113 18.17 -6.47 -11.42
N PRO A 114 17.69 -7.72 -11.29
CA PRO A 114 16.27 -8.02 -11.42
C PRO A 114 15.42 -7.13 -10.53
N SER A 115 14.40 -6.50 -11.12
CA SER A 115 13.43 -5.69 -10.39
C SER A 115 12.07 -5.75 -11.04
N LEU A 116 11.03 -5.56 -10.24
CA LEU A 116 9.65 -5.47 -10.71
C LEU A 116 8.87 -4.51 -9.82
N VAL A 117 7.72 -4.05 -10.31
CA VAL A 117 6.77 -3.28 -9.50
C VAL A 117 5.70 -4.23 -8.99
N VAL A 118 5.58 -4.37 -7.67
CA VAL A 118 4.48 -5.12 -7.03
C VAL A 118 3.37 -4.17 -6.61
N LYS A 119 2.14 -4.68 -6.58
CA LYS A 119 1.03 -4.07 -5.85
C LYS A 119 0.75 -4.86 -4.57
N ILE A 120 0.59 -4.17 -3.45
CA ILE A 120 0.28 -4.81 -2.17
C ILE A 120 -1.21 -5.15 -2.12
N ILE A 121 -1.51 -6.44 -2.03
CA ILE A 121 -2.90 -6.94 -1.98
C ILE A 121 -3.16 -7.83 -0.77
N ASP A 122 -2.12 -8.20 -0.02
CA ASP A 122 -2.22 -9.19 1.04
C ASP A 122 -1.41 -8.83 2.28
N LEU A 123 -1.73 -9.52 3.38
CA LEU A 123 -1.07 -9.45 4.67
C LEU A 123 -0.18 -10.67 4.85
N CYS A 124 1.08 -10.45 5.24
CA CYS A 124 1.90 -11.48 5.85
C CYS A 124 1.84 -11.35 7.38
N PRO A 125 1.08 -12.21 8.09
CA PRO A 125 0.64 -11.95 9.47
C PRO A 125 1.72 -12.10 10.54
N GLY A 126 2.85 -12.76 10.24
CA GLY A 126 3.97 -12.91 11.18
C GLY A 126 3.75 -13.91 12.31
N ALA A 127 2.83 -14.87 12.17
CA ALA A 127 2.44 -15.85 13.19
C ALA A 127 3.56 -16.89 13.51
N GLY A 128 4.66 -16.44 14.14
CA GLY A 128 5.76 -17.28 14.61
C GLY A 128 6.87 -17.56 13.59
N GLY A 129 6.74 -17.07 12.35
CA GLY A 129 7.77 -17.20 11.31
C GLY A 129 8.86 -16.12 11.40
N PRO A 130 10.05 -16.35 10.79
CA PRO A 130 11.21 -15.45 10.91
C PRO A 130 11.12 -14.17 10.05
N TRP A 131 10.17 -14.11 9.12
CA TRP A 131 10.15 -13.10 8.05
C TRP A 131 9.23 -11.91 8.32
N CYS A 132 8.01 -12.17 8.77
CA CYS A 132 6.96 -11.16 8.89
C CYS A 132 6.70 -10.72 10.35
N ASN A 133 7.62 -11.03 11.26
CA ASN A 133 7.50 -10.80 12.70
C ASN A 133 8.04 -9.45 13.18
N ALA A 134 8.43 -8.54 12.28
CA ALA A 134 8.82 -7.19 12.67
C ALA A 134 7.68 -6.52 13.46
N THR A 135 8.04 -5.83 14.56
CA THR A 135 7.08 -5.35 15.56
C THR A 135 7.51 -4.00 16.13
N ARG A 136 6.58 -3.06 16.29
CA ARG A 136 6.81 -1.82 17.03
C ARG A 136 6.87 -2.11 18.53
N LEU A 137 7.92 -1.64 19.18
CA LEU A 137 8.13 -1.72 20.62
C LEU A 137 7.50 -0.52 21.34
N ASP A 138 7.28 -0.65 22.65
CA ASP A 138 6.64 0.38 23.48
C ASP A 138 7.41 1.71 23.50
N ASN A 139 8.73 1.67 23.25
CA ASN A 139 9.59 2.85 23.15
C ASN A 139 9.50 3.58 21.79
N GLY A 140 8.63 3.12 20.88
CA GLY A 140 8.44 3.67 19.54
C GLY A 140 9.43 3.17 18.48
N SER A 141 10.46 2.41 18.86
CA SER A 141 11.38 1.75 17.92
C SER A 141 10.74 0.51 17.27
N VAL A 142 11.28 0.07 16.14
CA VAL A 142 10.88 -1.17 15.48
C VAL A 142 11.93 -2.25 15.74
N ALA A 143 11.49 -3.38 16.27
CA ALA A 143 12.26 -4.61 16.21
C ALA A 143 12.04 -5.23 14.83
N GLY A 144 13.09 -5.23 14.00
CA GLY A 144 13.06 -5.88 12.70
C GLY A 144 12.84 -7.40 12.80
N ASN A 145 12.66 -8.03 11.65
CA ASN A 145 12.51 -9.48 11.56
C ASN A 145 13.83 -10.23 11.86
N SER A 146 13.90 -11.54 11.61
CA SER A 146 15.12 -12.32 11.89
C SER A 146 16.37 -11.90 11.11
N LEU A 147 16.22 -11.10 10.04
CA LEU A 147 17.32 -10.47 9.31
C LEU A 147 17.54 -8.99 9.69
N GLY A 148 16.77 -8.47 10.64
CA GLY A 148 16.84 -7.08 11.10
C GLY A 148 16.08 -6.09 10.22
N PHE A 149 15.23 -6.53 9.30
CA PHE A 149 14.43 -5.62 8.46
C PHE A 149 13.07 -5.31 9.07
N ASP A 150 12.66 -4.04 9.03
CA ASP A 150 11.33 -3.58 9.41
C ASP A 150 10.26 -4.00 8.40
N VAL A 151 10.68 -4.11 7.13
CA VAL A 151 9.81 -4.41 5.99
C VAL A 151 10.18 -5.78 5.42
N HIS A 152 9.15 -6.57 5.15
CA HIS A 152 9.24 -7.83 4.42
C HIS A 152 8.15 -7.91 3.36
N PHE A 153 8.55 -8.26 2.14
CA PHE A 153 7.66 -8.57 1.03
C PHE A 153 7.58 -10.08 0.84
N ASP A 154 6.37 -10.63 0.86
CA ASP A 154 6.15 -12.01 0.44
C ASP A 154 5.59 -11.98 -0.98
N LEU A 155 6.40 -12.31 -1.97
CA LEU A 155 6.06 -12.17 -3.38
C LEU A 155 5.13 -13.29 -3.82
N ALA A 156 4.01 -12.98 -4.49
CA ALA A 156 3.17 -14.01 -5.10
C ALA A 156 3.89 -14.63 -6.31
N TRP A 157 4.68 -15.67 -6.07
CA TRP A 157 5.50 -16.35 -7.06
C TRP A 157 5.61 -17.85 -6.70
N PRO A 158 5.52 -18.77 -7.68
CA PRO A 158 5.31 -18.54 -9.11
C PRO A 158 3.95 -17.90 -9.42
N SER A 159 3.91 -16.99 -10.40
CA SER A 159 2.66 -16.37 -10.85
C SER A 159 2.73 -16.01 -12.33
N ARG A 160 1.57 -15.85 -12.97
CA ARG A 160 1.49 -15.48 -14.39
C ARG A 160 2.09 -14.10 -14.68
N GLY A 161 2.06 -13.20 -13.70
CA GLY A 161 2.52 -11.82 -13.83
C GLY A 161 4.02 -11.64 -13.68
N ILE A 162 4.75 -12.65 -13.20
CA ILE A 162 6.17 -12.57 -12.86
C ILE A 162 6.92 -13.61 -13.68
N ALA A 163 8.06 -13.22 -14.25
CA ALA A 163 8.86 -14.14 -15.04
C ALA A 163 9.41 -15.30 -14.18
N ASN A 164 9.42 -16.51 -14.72
CA ASN A 164 9.95 -17.69 -14.03
C ASN A 164 11.44 -17.57 -13.66
N ASN A 165 12.17 -16.68 -14.32
CA ASN A 165 13.58 -16.39 -14.06
C ASN A 165 13.79 -15.07 -13.28
N PHE A 166 12.77 -14.56 -12.59
CA PHE A 166 12.92 -13.36 -11.77
C PHE A 166 13.94 -13.57 -10.65
N PHE A 167 13.88 -14.72 -9.98
CA PHE A 167 14.93 -15.18 -9.08
C PHE A 167 16.04 -15.83 -9.94
N PRO A 168 17.25 -15.26 -9.96
CA PRO A 168 18.37 -15.83 -10.70
C PRO A 168 18.98 -17.00 -9.94
N GLY A 169 19.74 -17.83 -10.65
CA GLY A 169 20.36 -19.04 -10.13
C GLY A 169 19.89 -20.28 -10.87
N ASP A 170 20.44 -21.42 -10.49
CA ASP A 170 20.01 -22.75 -10.93
C ASP A 170 19.00 -23.41 -9.97
N HIS A 171 18.73 -22.76 -8.83
CA HIS A 171 17.76 -23.18 -7.84
C HIS A 171 17.11 -21.96 -7.15
N ASP A 172 16.07 -22.23 -6.39
CA ASP A 172 15.41 -21.23 -5.56
C ASP A 172 16.09 -21.12 -4.19
N TYR A 173 16.63 -19.94 -3.90
CA TYR A 173 17.28 -19.63 -2.63
C TYR A 173 16.28 -19.32 -1.50
N GLY A 174 14.99 -19.21 -1.81
CA GLY A 174 13.87 -19.04 -0.87
C GLY A 174 13.74 -17.64 -0.24
N ALA A 175 14.85 -16.96 0.04
CA ALA A 175 14.85 -15.63 0.64
C ALA A 175 15.89 -14.70 -0.02
N TRP A 176 15.60 -13.41 0.01
CA TRP A 176 16.40 -12.34 -0.61
C TRP A 176 16.44 -11.09 0.27
N ASN A 177 17.59 -10.43 0.30
CA ASN A 177 17.70 -9.01 0.63
C ASN A 177 17.36 -8.20 -0.62
N VAL A 178 16.52 -7.19 -0.44
CA VAL A 178 16.04 -6.33 -1.55
C VAL A 178 16.16 -4.87 -1.17
N SER A 179 16.29 -4.01 -2.18
CA SER A 179 15.95 -2.59 -2.04
C SER A 179 14.53 -2.38 -2.54
N TYR A 180 13.83 -1.42 -1.94
CA TYR A 180 12.49 -1.03 -2.35
C TYR A 180 12.34 0.47 -2.42
N ALA A 181 11.43 0.91 -3.28
CA ALA A 181 10.94 2.28 -3.32
C ALA A 181 9.45 2.28 -3.68
N ALA A 182 8.67 3.06 -2.97
CA ALA A 182 7.30 3.35 -3.33
C ALA A 182 7.28 4.09 -4.67
N VAL A 183 6.39 3.67 -5.55
CA VAL A 183 6.27 4.20 -6.91
C VAL A 183 4.79 4.35 -7.26
N SER A 184 4.49 5.23 -8.21
CA SER A 184 3.14 5.32 -8.75
C SER A 184 2.70 3.96 -9.30
N CYS A 185 1.50 3.53 -8.93
CA CYS A 185 0.89 2.30 -9.45
C CYS A 185 0.66 2.34 -10.96
N GLU A 186 0.81 3.49 -11.62
CA GLU A 186 0.87 3.58 -13.09
C GLU A 186 2.01 2.74 -13.69
N ARG A 187 3.05 2.47 -12.90
CA ARG A 187 4.19 1.62 -13.29
C ARG A 187 3.93 0.13 -13.06
N TRP A 188 2.86 -0.24 -12.35
CA TRP A 188 2.48 -1.62 -12.13
C TRP A 188 1.91 -2.23 -13.41
N ALA A 189 2.31 -3.46 -13.75
CA ALA A 189 1.94 -4.09 -15.02
C ALA A 189 0.41 -4.23 -15.22
N GLY A 190 -0.34 -4.34 -14.12
CA GLY A 190 -1.81 -4.44 -14.14
C GLY A 190 -2.53 -3.09 -14.26
N TRP A 191 -1.84 -1.95 -14.27
CA TRP A 191 -2.47 -0.63 -14.23
C TRP A 191 -3.47 -0.36 -15.36
N LYS A 192 -3.16 -0.83 -16.57
CA LYS A 192 -4.01 -0.64 -17.75
C LYS A 192 -5.19 -1.60 -17.79
N ASP A 193 -5.19 -2.64 -16.95
CA ASP A 193 -6.30 -3.57 -16.83
C ASP A 193 -7.28 -3.07 -15.78
N LYS A 194 -8.31 -2.35 -16.21
CA LYS A 194 -9.34 -1.80 -15.32
C LYS A 194 -10.08 -2.86 -14.50
N ALA A 195 -10.10 -4.10 -14.95
CA ALA A 195 -10.72 -5.19 -14.19
C ALA A 195 -9.78 -5.78 -13.11
N ALA A 196 -8.50 -5.39 -13.07
CA ALA A 196 -7.52 -5.76 -12.06
C ALA A 196 -7.30 -4.67 -10.98
N LEU A 197 -8.04 -3.56 -11.07
CA LEU A 197 -7.96 -2.42 -10.16
C LEU A 197 -9.12 -2.43 -9.14
N GLY A 198 -8.94 -1.76 -8.01
CA GLY A 198 -9.97 -1.57 -6.99
C GLY A 198 -10.23 -2.77 -6.09
N SER A 199 -11.19 -2.59 -5.19
CA SER A 199 -11.74 -3.61 -4.31
C SER A 199 -12.77 -4.48 -5.03
N ASP A 200 -12.86 -5.73 -4.62
CA ASP A 200 -13.92 -6.65 -5.01
C ASP A 200 -15.27 -6.16 -4.47
N TRP A 201 -16.22 -5.94 -5.37
CA TRP A 201 -17.52 -5.33 -5.04
C TRP A 201 -18.30 -6.18 -4.03
N ALA A 202 -18.18 -7.50 -4.08
CA ALA A 202 -18.93 -8.40 -3.20
C ALA A 202 -18.46 -8.34 -1.74
N GLN A 203 -17.28 -7.77 -1.48
CA GLN A 203 -16.76 -7.57 -0.12
C GLN A 203 -17.26 -6.29 0.55
N GLU A 204 -17.89 -5.38 -0.21
CA GLU A 204 -18.44 -4.12 0.30
C GLU A 204 -17.47 -3.37 1.24
N SER A 205 -17.89 -3.09 2.48
CA SER A 205 -17.08 -2.39 3.49
C SER A 205 -15.98 -3.26 4.12
N SER A 206 -15.89 -4.53 3.77
CA SER A 206 -14.86 -5.47 4.24
C SER A 206 -13.60 -5.46 3.36
N ALA A 207 -13.59 -4.67 2.28
CA ALA A 207 -12.45 -4.50 1.38
C ALA A 207 -12.05 -3.03 1.23
N CYS A 208 -10.74 -2.81 1.10
CA CYS A 208 -10.22 -1.51 0.71
C CYS A 208 -8.90 -1.69 -0.06
N CYS A 209 -8.92 -1.35 -1.35
CA CYS A 209 -7.81 -1.50 -2.26
C CYS A 209 -7.80 -0.33 -3.26
N ALA A 210 -7.14 0.76 -2.87
CA ALA A 210 -7.01 1.93 -3.73
C ALA A 210 -6.23 1.60 -5.03
N ASN A 211 -6.45 2.38 -6.09
CA ASN A 211 -5.81 2.13 -7.37
C ASN A 211 -4.36 2.60 -7.37
N ASN A 212 -4.15 3.81 -6.84
CA ASN A 212 -2.87 4.49 -6.71
C ASN A 212 -2.87 5.39 -5.46
N PRO A 213 -2.80 4.82 -4.24
CA PRO A 213 -2.73 5.61 -3.00
C PRO A 213 -1.35 6.24 -2.77
N ALA A 214 -1.26 7.10 -1.76
CA ALA A 214 0.01 7.58 -1.22
C ALA A 214 0.93 6.39 -0.81
N PRO A 215 2.26 6.56 -0.79
CA PRO A 215 3.00 7.83 -0.88
C PRO A 215 3.29 8.31 -2.31
N SER A 216 2.92 7.57 -3.35
CA SER A 216 3.27 7.91 -4.74
C SER A 216 2.09 8.20 -5.67
N GLY A 217 0.86 8.05 -5.17
CA GLY A 217 -0.36 8.42 -5.87
C GLY A 217 -1.25 9.36 -5.05
N GLY A 218 -2.43 9.65 -5.60
CA GLY A 218 -3.38 10.62 -5.03
C GLY A 218 -4.66 10.03 -4.48
N ASP A 219 -4.88 8.72 -4.59
CA ASP A 219 -6.07 8.09 -4.05
C ASP A 219 -6.04 8.10 -2.51
N ALA A 220 -7.22 8.20 -1.90
CA ALA A 220 -7.35 8.05 -0.46
C ALA A 220 -6.83 6.66 -0.04
N SER A 221 -5.95 6.66 0.95
CA SER A 221 -5.41 5.43 1.52
C SER A 221 -6.44 4.76 2.43
N CYS A 222 -6.34 3.45 2.57
CA CYS A 222 -7.22 2.71 3.45
C CYS A 222 -6.91 3.03 4.92
N PRO A 223 -7.90 3.14 5.81
CA PRO A 223 -7.63 3.09 7.23
C PRO A 223 -7.17 1.67 7.59
N ALA A 224 -6.56 1.52 8.76
CA ALA A 224 -6.41 0.18 9.33
C ALA A 224 -7.79 -0.42 9.63
N TYR A 225 -8.01 -1.69 9.32
CA TYR A 225 -9.31 -2.34 9.52
C TYR A 225 -9.85 -2.18 10.94
N TYR A 226 -9.00 -2.30 11.96
CA TYR A 226 -9.45 -2.14 13.35
C TYR A 226 -9.96 -0.73 13.68
N ASN A 227 -9.55 0.30 12.93
CA ASN A 227 -10.07 1.67 13.09
C ASN A 227 -11.48 1.83 12.51
N THR A 228 -11.98 0.87 11.73
CA THR A 228 -13.35 0.89 11.19
C THR A 228 -14.35 0.20 12.12
N LEU A 229 -13.85 -0.49 13.16
CA LEU A 229 -14.67 -1.19 14.13
C LEU A 229 -15.15 -0.22 15.22
N GLY A 230 -16.46 -0.13 15.42
CA GLY A 230 -17.07 0.65 16.51
C GLY A 230 -18.10 1.70 16.04
N PRO A 231 -18.85 2.31 16.96
CA PRO A 231 -19.91 3.27 16.65
C PRO A 231 -19.39 4.55 15.97
N ASP A 232 -18.14 4.93 16.21
CA ASP A 232 -17.44 6.08 15.62
C ASP A 232 -16.29 5.67 14.68
N GLY A 233 -16.37 4.46 14.11
CA GLY A 233 -15.33 3.90 13.25
C GLY A 233 -15.08 4.74 11.99
N VAL A 234 -13.81 4.78 11.55
CA VAL A 234 -13.44 5.45 10.31
C VAL A 234 -14.08 4.71 9.12
N VAL A 235 -14.79 5.44 8.28
CA VAL A 235 -15.37 4.89 7.04
C VAL A 235 -14.26 4.73 6.00
N PRO A 236 -13.98 3.51 5.49
CA PRO A 236 -12.99 3.32 4.44
C PRO A 236 -13.46 4.00 3.14
N PRO A 237 -12.54 4.53 2.31
CA PRO A 237 -12.92 5.11 1.03
C PRO A 237 -13.54 4.05 0.13
N ASN A 238 -14.58 4.42 -0.63
CA ASN A 238 -15.16 3.50 -1.61
C ASN A 238 -14.16 3.28 -2.75
N THR A 239 -13.54 2.11 -2.73
CA THR A 239 -12.55 1.65 -3.70
C THR A 239 -13.11 0.55 -4.61
N SER A 240 -14.42 0.28 -4.53
CA SER A 240 -15.07 -0.85 -5.20
C SER A 240 -15.02 -0.73 -6.72
N ASN A 241 -14.69 -1.83 -7.39
CA ASN A 241 -14.68 -1.90 -8.84
C ASN A 241 -16.01 -2.43 -9.38
N ILE A 242 -16.78 -1.60 -10.09
CA ILE A 242 -18.05 -2.01 -10.70
C ILE A 242 -17.92 -3.18 -11.69
N LEU A 243 -16.75 -3.37 -12.32
CA LEU A 243 -16.50 -4.48 -13.23
C LEU A 243 -16.41 -5.83 -12.50
N SER A 244 -16.15 -5.84 -11.19
CA SER A 244 -16.16 -7.06 -10.38
C SER A 244 -17.58 -7.58 -10.09
N LYS A 245 -18.59 -6.69 -10.10
CA LYS A 245 -20.01 -7.03 -9.93
C LYS A 245 -20.54 -8.00 -10.99
N ILE A 246 -19.95 -7.99 -12.19
CA ILE A 246 -20.47 -8.74 -13.36
C ILE A 246 -20.19 -10.26 -13.24
N LYS A 247 -19.29 -10.69 -12.35
CA LYS A 247 -18.95 -12.12 -12.19
C LYS A 247 -19.84 -12.90 -11.22
N GLY A 248 -20.78 -12.26 -10.52
CA GLY A 248 -21.69 -12.92 -9.59
C GLY A 248 -23.12 -12.40 -9.74
N ALA A 249 -24.04 -13.30 -10.10
CA ALA A 249 -25.50 -13.14 -10.22
C ALA A 249 -26.04 -12.58 -11.56
N SER A 250 -26.40 -13.53 -12.44
CA SER A 250 -27.81 -13.60 -12.83
C SER A 250 -28.64 -13.82 -11.57
N ASN A 251 -29.39 -12.80 -11.14
CA ASN A 251 -30.76 -12.91 -10.64
C ASN A 251 -31.32 -11.49 -10.42
N ALA A 252 -32.58 -11.35 -10.79
CA ALA A 252 -33.31 -10.10 -10.88
C ALA A 252 -33.33 -9.31 -9.57
N ALA A 253 -32.86 -8.06 -9.65
CA ALA A 253 -33.42 -6.90 -8.96
C ALA A 253 -32.86 -5.65 -9.65
N ALA A 254 -33.27 -5.46 -10.90
CA ALA A 254 -33.24 -4.12 -11.47
C ALA A 254 -34.24 -3.24 -10.71
N SER A 255 -33.85 -2.00 -10.48
CA SER A 255 -34.64 -0.88 -9.97
C SER A 255 -35.09 -0.97 -8.50
N LEU A 256 -34.45 -0.17 -7.64
CA LEU A 256 -35.04 1.09 -7.14
C LEU A 256 -34.00 1.81 -6.28
N SER A 257 -34.13 3.14 -6.21
CA SER A 257 -33.37 4.04 -5.33
C SER A 257 -31.98 4.48 -5.80
N LEU A 258 -31.97 5.25 -6.88
CA LEU A 258 -30.94 6.29 -7.08
C LEU A 258 -31.63 7.56 -7.58
N ARG A 259 -32.49 8.16 -6.75
CA ARG A 259 -33.11 9.47 -7.02
C ARG A 259 -33.78 10.08 -5.78
N GLN A 260 -33.00 10.39 -4.76
CA GLN A 260 -33.28 11.46 -3.79
C GLN A 260 -32.04 11.58 -2.89
N GLU A 261 -31.77 12.76 -2.35
CA GLU A 261 -30.67 13.11 -1.41
C GLU A 261 -29.53 14.00 -1.95
N THR A 262 -29.66 14.65 -3.11
CA THR A 262 -28.74 15.76 -3.48
C THR A 262 -29.36 17.15 -3.38
N SER A 263 -30.66 17.26 -3.10
CA SER A 263 -31.35 18.56 -3.05
C SER A 263 -31.47 19.17 -1.65
N ALA A 264 -31.36 18.36 -0.59
CA ALA A 264 -31.57 18.84 0.78
C ALA A 264 -30.32 19.47 1.41
N HIS A 265 -29.12 18.98 1.10
CA HIS A 265 -27.88 19.51 1.69
C HIS A 265 -27.36 20.79 1.03
N VAL A 266 -27.66 21.03 -0.25
CA VAL A 266 -27.26 22.28 -0.93
C VAL A 266 -28.11 23.47 -0.46
N ALA A 267 -29.39 23.24 -0.10
CA ALA A 267 -30.26 24.29 0.43
C ALA A 267 -29.87 24.73 1.87
N ALA A 268 -29.41 23.78 2.70
CA ALA A 268 -29.01 24.08 4.09
C ALA A 268 -27.72 24.92 4.16
N LEU A 269 -26.75 24.68 3.26
CA LEU A 269 -25.50 25.45 3.22
C LEU A 269 -25.67 26.87 2.64
N GLY A 270 -26.64 27.09 1.76
CA GLY A 270 -26.95 28.43 1.21
C GLY A 270 -27.65 29.37 2.21
N LEU A 271 -28.44 28.82 3.14
CA LEU A 271 -29.14 29.64 4.15
C LEU A 271 -28.22 30.15 5.27
N VAL A 272 -27.19 29.38 5.63
CA VAL A 272 -26.23 29.79 6.69
C VAL A 272 -25.29 30.90 6.21
N SER A 273 -24.95 30.92 4.91
CA SER A 273 -24.09 31.94 4.32
C SER A 273 -24.81 33.27 4.06
N LEU A 274 -26.12 33.27 3.82
CA LEU A 274 -26.90 34.52 3.73
C LEU A 274 -27.11 35.19 5.10
N ALA A 275 -27.30 34.41 6.17
CA ALA A 275 -27.53 34.94 7.52
C ALA A 275 -26.28 35.64 8.10
N THR A 276 -25.08 35.17 7.77
CA THR A 276 -23.81 35.76 8.24
C THR A 276 -23.48 37.07 7.53
N VAL A 277 -23.83 37.23 6.25
CA VAL A 277 -23.62 38.49 5.51
C VAL A 277 -24.61 39.57 5.98
N ALA A 278 -25.87 39.21 6.26
CA ALA A 278 -26.87 40.16 6.75
C ALA A 278 -26.55 40.68 8.17
N ALA A 279 -26.00 39.83 9.05
CA ALA A 279 -25.60 40.23 10.40
C ALA A 279 -24.40 41.20 10.40
N LEU A 280 -23.48 41.07 9.44
CA LEU A 280 -22.31 41.97 9.34
C LEU A 280 -22.68 43.36 8.78
N SER A 281 -23.70 43.47 7.93
CA SER A 281 -24.17 44.75 7.40
C SER A 281 -24.96 45.59 8.41
N LEU A 282 -25.58 44.98 9.43
CA LEU A 282 -26.31 45.70 10.47
C LEU A 282 -25.39 46.24 11.58
N ALA A 283 -24.19 45.69 11.75
CA ALA A 283 -23.24 46.12 12.78
C ALA A 283 -22.37 47.33 12.38
N THR A 284 -22.37 47.74 11.10
CA THR A 284 -21.55 48.85 10.59
C THR A 284 -22.34 50.13 10.27
N GLY A 285 -23.66 50.13 10.51
CA GLY A 285 -24.56 51.23 10.15
C GLY A 285 -24.82 52.29 11.22
N SER A 286 -24.02 52.38 12.29
CA SER A 286 -24.23 53.38 13.36
C SER A 286 -22.94 54.13 13.71
N VAL A 287 -22.44 54.92 12.75
CA VAL A 287 -21.56 56.06 13.04
C VAL A 287 -21.96 57.22 12.12
N PHE A 288 -22.90 58.03 12.59
CA PHE A 288 -23.04 59.46 12.31
C PHE A 288 -23.61 60.13 13.55
#